data_AF-A0A918A9P3-F1
#
_entry.id   AF-A0A918A9P3-F1
#
_cell.length_a   1.000
_cell.length_b   1.000
_cell.length_c   1.000
_cell.angle_alpha   90.00
_cell.angle_beta   90.00
_cell.angle_gamma   90.00
#
_symmetry.space_group_name_H-M   'P 1'
#
loop_
_entity.id
_entity.type
_entity.pdbx_description
1 polymer ?
#
loop_
_entity_poly.entity_id
_entity_poly.type
_entity_poly.pdbx_seq_one_letter_code
_entity_poly.pdbx_strand_id
1 'polypeptide(L)'
;MARRGGVARTPASGRDGVTQPIAFYYGAGELDRLTRFDKVVLQADFYSRQELGLLRERGVQTLGYLSLTEDVGPRAPWQRAERNPDWGGAFVHVGDPRWVAHVVDQATRAMATGFRGLFLDTLNIEHNYPEDLPHLLILIAAIQEEARPAYLLANRGFGLLPEIAGLVDGILFESFSARWVDAGRYEPWPDDVLEAHAEVAERLLGLDVDLYALDYADSDELRDFAQRRAREFGMLCFVSDRVLSTI
;
A
#
# COMPACT_ATOMS: atom_id res chain seq x y z
N MET A 1 1.71 -30.09 -22.27
CA MET A 1 0.63 -29.33 -21.60
C MET A 1 1.09 -27.88 -21.54
N ALA A 2 0.42 -26.99 -22.28
CA ALA A 2 0.96 -25.71 -22.69
C ALA A 2 1.03 -24.70 -21.53
N ARG A 3 2.22 -24.09 -21.34
CA ARG A 3 2.45 -22.93 -20.48
C ARG A 3 1.68 -21.74 -21.06
N ARG A 4 0.70 -21.21 -20.33
CA ARG A 4 0.14 -19.88 -20.64
C ARG A 4 1.14 -18.85 -20.12
N GLY A 5 1.81 -18.18 -21.05
CA GLY A 5 2.68 -17.06 -20.75
C GLY A 5 1.88 -15.93 -20.10
N GLY A 6 2.49 -15.28 -19.10
CA GLY A 6 1.97 -14.06 -18.50
C GLY A 6 1.68 -13.03 -19.59
N VAL A 7 0.43 -12.59 -19.65
CA VAL A 7 0.04 -11.48 -20.50
C VAL A 7 0.53 -10.23 -19.79
N ALA A 8 1.66 -9.68 -20.25
CA ALA A 8 2.02 -8.31 -19.94
C ALA A 8 0.81 -7.44 -20.29
N ARG A 9 0.15 -6.85 -19.27
CA ARG A 9 -0.95 -5.91 -19.46
C ARG A 9 -0.43 -4.77 -20.33
N THR A 10 -0.98 -4.66 -21.52
CA THR A 10 -0.65 -3.61 -22.49
C THR A 10 -0.99 -2.26 -21.84
N PRO A 11 -0.08 -1.26 -21.85
CA PRO A 11 -0.41 0.07 -21.35
C PRO A 11 -1.57 0.63 -22.17
N ALA A 12 -2.54 1.21 -21.49
CA ALA A 12 -3.64 1.92 -22.13
C ALA A 12 -3.05 3.02 -23.03
N SER A 13 -3.40 2.97 -24.31
CA SER A 13 -2.91 3.88 -25.35
C SER A 13 -3.27 5.33 -25.00
N GLY A 14 -2.26 6.19 -24.83
CA GLY A 14 -2.47 7.63 -24.69
C GLY A 14 -1.37 8.45 -24.01
N ARG A 15 -0.23 7.87 -23.62
CA ARG A 15 0.85 8.61 -22.95
C ARG A 15 2.14 8.63 -23.80
N ASP A 16 2.46 9.79 -24.34
CA ASP A 16 3.77 10.09 -24.92
C ASP A 16 4.73 10.50 -23.80
N GLY A 17 5.35 9.50 -23.15
CA GLY A 17 6.36 9.72 -22.10
C GLY A 17 6.59 8.47 -21.24
N VAL A 18 7.80 8.32 -20.68
CA VAL A 18 8.11 7.28 -19.70
C VAL A 18 7.43 7.66 -18.37
N THR A 19 6.41 6.91 -17.97
CA THR A 19 5.75 7.05 -16.67
C THR A 19 6.46 6.23 -15.61
N GLN A 20 6.33 6.66 -14.35
CA GLN A 20 6.77 5.88 -13.20
C GLN A 20 5.64 4.96 -12.71
N PRO A 21 5.95 3.78 -12.17
CA PRO A 21 4.94 2.76 -11.93
C PRO A 21 3.95 3.13 -10.82
N ILE A 22 4.42 3.71 -9.72
CA ILE A 22 3.60 4.08 -8.58
C ILE A 22 4.21 5.25 -7.81
N ALA A 23 3.37 6.08 -7.20
CA ALA A 23 3.73 7.03 -6.15
C ALA A 23 2.83 6.92 -4.93
N PHE A 24 3.35 7.34 -3.79
CA PHE A 24 2.63 7.46 -2.53
C PHE A 24 2.70 8.92 -2.09
N TYR A 25 1.55 9.57 -1.93
CA TYR A 25 1.49 10.97 -1.57
C TYR A 25 0.34 11.23 -0.61
N TYR A 26 0.69 11.61 0.62
CA TYR A 26 -0.28 11.90 1.68
C TYR A 26 -0.56 13.39 1.85
N GLY A 27 -0.02 14.23 0.95
CA GLY A 27 -0.44 15.63 0.83
C GLY A 27 -1.70 15.80 -0.03
N ALA A 28 -2.02 17.04 -0.36
CA ALA A 28 -3.15 17.41 -1.21
C ALA A 28 -2.68 18.15 -2.47
N GLY A 29 -3.47 18.09 -3.54
CA GLY A 29 -3.14 18.75 -4.81
C GLY A 29 -2.07 18.01 -5.63
N GLU A 30 -1.10 18.75 -6.17
CA GLU A 30 0.01 18.24 -7.01
C GLU A 30 -0.41 17.42 -8.25
N LEU A 31 -1.60 17.70 -8.78
CA LEU A 31 -2.23 16.92 -9.86
C LEU A 31 -1.32 16.75 -11.07
N ASP A 32 -0.65 17.82 -11.50
CA ASP A 32 0.26 17.79 -12.65
C ASP A 32 1.44 16.83 -12.44
N ARG A 33 2.01 16.78 -11.22
CA ARG A 33 3.10 15.84 -10.89
C ARG A 33 2.57 14.41 -10.80
N LEU A 34 1.41 14.21 -10.17
CA LEU A 34 0.76 12.91 -10.05
C LEU A 34 0.45 12.29 -11.42
N THR A 35 0.26 13.10 -12.47
CA THR A 35 0.05 12.57 -13.84
C THR A 35 1.24 11.82 -14.44
N ARG A 36 2.43 11.93 -13.83
CA ARG A 36 3.65 11.23 -14.27
C ARG A 36 3.69 9.76 -13.86
N PHE A 37 2.71 9.32 -13.08
CA PHE A 37 2.63 7.97 -12.54
C PHE A 37 1.48 7.17 -13.15
N ASP A 38 1.66 5.85 -13.26
CA ASP A 38 0.60 4.93 -13.66
C ASP A 38 -0.40 4.71 -12.53
N LYS A 39 0.09 4.61 -11.29
CA LYS A 39 -0.72 4.55 -10.06
C LYS A 39 -0.29 5.59 -9.04
N VAL A 40 -1.24 6.08 -8.25
CA VAL A 40 -0.96 6.95 -7.11
C VAL A 40 -1.80 6.52 -5.90
N VAL A 41 -1.17 6.37 -4.74
CA VAL A 41 -1.83 6.13 -3.46
C VAL A 41 -2.00 7.48 -2.76
N LEU A 42 -3.25 7.80 -2.42
CA LEU A 42 -3.64 9.11 -1.89
C LEU A 42 -4.52 8.96 -0.64
N GLN A 43 -4.45 9.95 0.25
CA GLN A 43 -5.40 10.08 1.35
C GLN A 43 -6.81 10.32 0.79
N ALA A 44 -7.76 9.42 1.11
CA ALA A 44 -9.07 9.40 0.47
C ALA A 44 -9.86 10.71 0.66
N ASP A 45 -9.71 11.35 1.82
CA ASP A 45 -10.43 12.58 2.18
C ASP A 45 -9.78 13.86 1.62
N PHE A 46 -8.60 13.77 0.99
CA PHE A 46 -7.86 14.95 0.51
C PHE A 46 -8.15 15.29 -0.97
N TYR A 47 -8.87 14.42 -1.68
CA TYR A 47 -9.10 14.56 -3.12
C TYR A 47 -10.58 14.50 -3.47
N SER A 48 -11.04 15.49 -4.22
CA SER A 48 -12.41 15.59 -4.70
C SER A 48 -12.67 14.71 -5.93
N ARG A 49 -13.95 14.42 -6.20
CA ARG A 49 -14.39 13.74 -7.43
C ARG A 49 -13.85 14.39 -8.71
N GLN A 50 -13.74 15.72 -8.73
CA GLN A 50 -13.24 16.45 -9.90
C GLN A 50 -11.75 16.19 -10.12
N GLU A 51 -10.94 16.25 -9.06
CA GLU A 51 -9.51 16.01 -9.13
C GLU A 51 -9.17 14.56 -9.51
N LEU A 52 -9.88 13.59 -8.91
CA LEU A 52 -9.77 12.19 -9.32
C LEU A 52 -10.20 11.97 -10.77
N GLY A 53 -11.21 12.73 -11.24
CA GLY A 53 -11.64 12.75 -12.63
C GLY A 53 -10.53 13.22 -13.58
N LEU A 54 -9.84 14.31 -13.23
CA LEU A 54 -8.71 14.85 -14.00
C LEU A 54 -7.55 13.84 -14.07
N LEU A 55 -7.17 13.24 -12.94
CA LEU A 55 -6.11 12.23 -12.91
C LEU A 55 -6.47 11.01 -13.78
N ARG A 56 -7.73 10.57 -13.71
CA ARG A 56 -8.24 9.48 -14.55
C ARG A 56 -8.22 9.81 -16.03
N GLU A 57 -8.64 11.01 -16.42
CA GLU A 57 -8.59 11.48 -17.83
C GLU A 57 -7.16 11.49 -18.37
N ARG A 58 -6.18 11.66 -17.48
CA ARG A 58 -4.75 11.58 -17.79
C ARG A 58 -4.18 10.16 -17.67
N GLY A 59 -5.02 9.15 -17.45
CA GLY A 59 -4.64 7.74 -17.39
C GLY A 59 -4.04 7.28 -16.07
N VAL A 60 -4.12 8.08 -14.99
CA VAL A 60 -3.64 7.68 -13.65
C VAL A 60 -4.70 6.82 -12.97
N GLN A 61 -4.29 5.70 -12.38
CA GLN A 61 -5.12 4.92 -11.48
C GLN A 61 -4.91 5.38 -10.03
N THR A 62 -5.92 6.00 -9.43
CA THR A 62 -5.88 6.47 -8.04
C THR A 62 -6.33 5.36 -7.08
N LEU A 63 -5.55 5.14 -6.02
CA LEU A 63 -5.84 4.20 -4.94
C LEU A 63 -6.10 4.99 -3.64
N GLY A 64 -7.23 4.75 -2.99
CA GLY A 64 -7.58 5.39 -1.73
C GLY A 64 -6.97 4.66 -0.54
N TYR A 65 -6.25 5.39 0.33
CA TYR A 65 -5.69 4.87 1.57
C TYR A 65 -6.79 4.38 2.53
N LEU A 66 -6.61 3.19 3.12
CA LEU A 66 -7.43 2.64 4.19
C LEU A 66 -6.55 1.94 5.23
N SER A 67 -6.71 2.29 6.51
CA SER A 67 -6.12 1.56 7.63
C SER A 67 -7.08 0.49 8.13
N LEU A 68 -6.62 -0.77 8.24
CA LEU A 68 -7.48 -1.92 8.56
C LEU A 68 -7.38 -2.40 10.00
N THR A 69 -6.25 -2.18 10.68
CA THR A 69 -6.05 -2.64 12.07
C THR A 69 -5.72 -1.53 13.05
N GLU A 70 -5.64 -0.29 12.56
CA GLU A 70 -5.48 0.91 13.39
C GLU A 70 -6.55 1.95 13.09
N ASP A 71 -6.99 2.65 14.13
CA ASP A 71 -7.96 3.73 14.06
C ASP A 71 -7.35 5.03 14.61
N VAL A 72 -7.31 6.06 13.75
CA VAL A 72 -6.85 7.42 14.10
C VAL A 72 -7.99 8.35 14.50
N GLY A 73 -9.22 7.85 14.46
CA GLY A 73 -10.44 8.57 14.82
C GLY A 73 -10.62 8.79 16.33
N PRO A 74 -11.72 9.46 16.72
CA PRO A 74 -12.08 9.66 18.13
C PRO A 74 -12.29 8.31 18.83
N ARG A 75 -12.26 8.33 20.17
CA ARG A 75 -12.43 7.10 20.97
C ARG A 75 -13.68 6.32 20.56
N ALA A 76 -13.49 5.06 20.18
CA ALA A 76 -14.55 4.18 19.72
C ALA A 76 -14.55 2.84 20.46
N PRO A 77 -15.69 2.11 20.51
CA PRO A 77 -15.80 0.87 21.25
C PRO A 77 -14.95 -0.31 20.75
N TRP A 78 -14.48 -0.26 19.49
CA TRP A 78 -13.63 -1.27 18.88
C TRP A 78 -12.13 -1.01 19.13
N GLN A 79 -11.77 0.17 19.63
CA GLN A 79 -10.37 0.52 19.91
C GLN A 79 -9.87 -0.18 21.18
N ARG A 80 -8.64 -0.69 21.10
CA ARG A 80 -7.85 -1.18 22.23
C ARG A 80 -7.25 0.02 22.98
N ALA A 81 -6.69 -0.23 24.16
CA ALA A 81 -6.07 0.82 24.97
C ALA A 81 -4.71 1.25 24.40
N GLU A 82 -4.01 0.29 23.82
CA GLU A 82 -2.70 0.41 23.21
C GLU A 82 -2.78 1.17 21.88
N ARG A 83 -1.74 1.96 21.62
CA ARG A 83 -1.54 2.68 20.36
C ARG A 83 -0.24 2.26 19.72
N ASN A 84 -0.19 2.30 18.40
CA ASN A 84 1.05 2.15 17.66
C ASN A 84 2.03 3.24 18.11
N PRO A 85 3.22 2.88 18.64
CA PRO A 85 4.18 3.87 19.15
C PRO A 85 4.78 4.74 18.04
N ASP A 86 4.82 4.24 16.80
CA ASP A 86 5.46 4.92 15.69
C ASP A 86 4.53 5.94 15.00
N TRP A 87 3.25 5.62 14.91
CA TRP A 87 2.25 6.39 14.14
C TRP A 87 1.06 6.90 14.95
N GLY A 88 0.86 6.38 16.16
CA GLY A 88 -0.15 6.87 17.12
C GLY A 88 -1.58 6.37 16.91
N GLY A 89 -1.84 5.56 15.88
CA GLY A 89 -3.14 4.90 15.66
C GLY A 89 -3.50 3.98 16.84
N ALA A 90 -4.77 3.95 17.23
CA ALA A 90 -5.24 2.98 18.22
C ALA A 90 -5.40 1.62 17.54
N PHE A 91 -4.79 0.57 18.10
CA PHE A 91 -5.07 -0.78 17.62
C PHE A 91 -6.55 -1.09 17.82
N VAL A 92 -7.12 -1.92 16.95
CA VAL A 92 -8.55 -2.27 17.00
C VAL A 92 -8.75 -3.75 17.27
N HIS A 93 -9.93 -4.12 17.75
CA HIS A 93 -10.43 -5.48 17.67
C HIS A 93 -10.93 -5.72 16.24
N VAL A 94 -10.10 -6.32 15.38
CA VAL A 94 -10.36 -6.41 13.93
C VAL A 94 -11.68 -7.13 13.63
N GLY A 95 -12.03 -8.13 14.44
CA GLY A 95 -13.28 -8.88 14.32
C GLY A 95 -14.53 -8.17 14.88
N ASP A 96 -14.43 -6.97 15.46
CA ASP A 96 -15.60 -6.23 15.94
C ASP A 96 -16.50 -5.87 14.74
N PRO A 97 -17.78 -6.30 14.72
CA PRO A 97 -18.65 -6.05 13.58
C PRO A 97 -18.86 -4.57 13.28
N ARG A 98 -18.70 -3.69 14.28
CA ARG A 98 -18.79 -2.23 14.10
C ARG A 98 -17.56 -1.68 13.39
N TRP A 99 -16.37 -2.23 13.67
CA TRP A 99 -15.15 -1.88 12.95
C TRP A 99 -15.20 -2.37 11.51
N VAL A 100 -15.61 -3.62 11.29
CA VAL A 100 -15.80 -4.18 9.95
C VAL A 100 -16.74 -3.30 9.13
N ALA A 101 -17.91 -2.96 9.68
CA ALA A 101 -18.86 -2.07 9.01
C ALA A 101 -18.28 -0.67 8.74
N HIS A 102 -17.49 -0.14 9.67
CA HIS A 102 -16.86 1.17 9.52
C HIS A 102 -15.85 1.20 8.36
N VAL A 103 -14.95 0.22 8.28
CA VAL A 103 -13.91 0.14 7.23
C VAL A 103 -14.53 -0.16 5.87
N VAL A 104 -15.52 -1.06 5.81
CA VAL A 104 -16.26 -1.34 4.57
C VAL A 104 -16.97 -0.08 4.05
N ASP A 105 -17.60 0.69 4.93
CA ASP A 105 -18.24 1.96 4.57
C ASP A 105 -17.22 3.02 4.10
N GLN A 106 -16.00 3.06 4.67
CA GLN A 106 -14.90 3.88 4.14
C GLN A 106 -14.49 3.45 2.73
N ALA A 107 -14.35 2.15 2.47
CA ALA A 107 -14.05 1.61 1.14
C ALA A 107 -15.13 2.00 0.13
N THR A 108 -16.41 1.80 0.48
CA THR A 108 -17.55 2.17 -0.35
C THR A 108 -17.57 3.66 -0.67
N ARG A 109 -17.29 4.53 0.32
CA ARG A 109 -17.18 5.98 0.10
C ARG A 109 -16.03 6.34 -0.84
N ALA A 110 -14.85 5.76 -0.66
CA ALA A 110 -13.70 6.03 -1.53
C ALA A 110 -14.02 5.67 -3.00
N MET A 111 -14.62 4.49 -3.22
CA MET A 111 -15.08 4.06 -4.53
C MET A 111 -16.15 5.00 -5.10
N ALA A 112 -17.12 5.43 -4.29
CA ALA A 112 -18.17 6.36 -4.69
C ALA A 112 -17.62 7.75 -5.07
N THR A 113 -16.58 8.24 -4.38
CA THR A 113 -15.90 9.51 -4.68
C THR A 113 -15.19 9.46 -6.04
N GLY A 114 -14.70 8.29 -6.45
CA GLY A 114 -14.15 8.07 -7.79
C GLY A 114 -12.77 7.40 -7.84
N PHE A 115 -12.27 6.92 -6.70
CA PHE A 115 -11.05 6.09 -6.67
C PHE A 115 -11.24 4.83 -7.53
N ARG A 116 -10.13 4.34 -8.10
CA ARG A 116 -10.11 3.16 -8.99
C ARG A 116 -9.38 1.97 -8.37
N GLY A 117 -9.22 2.02 -7.06
CA GLY A 117 -8.66 0.98 -6.22
C GLY A 117 -8.45 1.49 -4.81
N LEU A 118 -7.93 0.62 -3.95
CA LEU A 118 -7.69 0.89 -2.54
C LEU A 118 -6.30 0.40 -2.15
N PHE A 119 -5.69 1.12 -1.23
CA PHE A 119 -4.45 0.73 -0.58
C PHE A 119 -4.76 0.34 0.86
N LEU A 120 -4.51 -0.92 1.21
CA LEU A 120 -4.86 -1.53 2.48
C LEU A 120 -3.62 -1.52 3.38
N ASP A 121 -3.62 -0.64 4.38
CA ASP A 121 -2.50 -0.42 5.27
C ASP A 121 -2.69 -1.09 6.64
N THR A 122 -1.63 -1.11 7.44
CA THR A 122 -1.58 -1.64 8.82
C THR A 122 -1.83 -3.15 8.89
N LEU A 123 -1.37 -3.93 7.90
CA LEU A 123 -1.64 -5.36 7.84
C LEU A 123 -0.71 -6.22 8.70
N ASN A 124 0.29 -5.61 9.35
CA ASN A 124 1.33 -6.25 10.16
C ASN A 124 0.90 -6.57 11.60
N ILE A 125 -0.39 -6.89 11.77
CA ILE A 125 -0.98 -7.08 13.09
C ILE A 125 -0.44 -8.32 13.79
N GLU A 126 0.17 -9.27 13.07
CA GLU A 126 0.80 -10.48 13.61
C GLU A 126 1.85 -10.20 14.68
N HIS A 127 2.49 -9.03 14.65
CA HIS A 127 3.51 -8.65 15.63
C HIS A 127 2.91 -8.21 16.98
N ASN A 128 1.63 -7.82 17.00
CA ASN A 128 0.97 -7.25 18.17
C ASN A 128 -0.22 -8.11 18.65
N TYR A 129 -1.08 -8.54 17.73
CA TYR A 129 -2.30 -9.30 17.97
C TYR A 129 -2.46 -10.40 16.90
N PRO A 130 -1.63 -11.46 16.91
CA PRO A 130 -1.71 -12.53 15.92
C PRO A 130 -3.07 -13.25 15.91
N GLU A 131 -3.84 -13.19 17.00
CA GLU A 131 -5.20 -13.70 17.06
C GLU A 131 -6.18 -12.98 16.11
N ASP A 132 -5.86 -11.76 15.66
CA ASP A 132 -6.69 -10.98 14.74
C ASP A 132 -6.45 -11.32 13.27
N LEU A 133 -5.42 -12.11 12.92
CA LEU A 133 -5.12 -12.47 11.51
C LEU A 133 -6.31 -13.09 10.76
N PRO A 134 -7.07 -14.06 11.31
CA PRO A 134 -8.23 -14.61 10.62
C PRO A 134 -9.33 -13.55 10.38
N HIS A 135 -9.50 -12.62 11.33
CA HIS A 135 -10.46 -11.53 11.20
C HIS A 135 -10.03 -10.51 10.15
N LEU A 136 -8.73 -10.22 10.08
CA LEU A 136 -8.15 -9.35 9.06
C LEU A 136 -8.36 -9.93 7.66
N LEU A 137 -8.14 -11.24 7.47
CA LEU A 137 -8.38 -11.90 6.19
C LEU A 137 -9.84 -11.78 5.75
N ILE A 138 -10.79 -11.97 6.68
CA ILE A 138 -12.23 -11.82 6.43
C ILE A 138 -12.56 -10.37 6.06
N LEU A 139 -11.97 -9.39 6.76
CA LEU A 139 -12.17 -7.97 6.46
C LEU A 139 -11.66 -7.60 5.06
N ILE A 140 -10.46 -8.07 4.68
CA ILE A 140 -9.92 -7.88 3.33
C ILE A 140 -10.83 -8.50 2.28
N ALA A 141 -11.38 -9.70 2.52
CA ALA A 141 -12.33 -10.33 1.62
C ALA A 141 -13.63 -9.51 1.47
N ALA A 142 -14.16 -8.96 2.56
CA ALA A 142 -15.34 -8.09 2.53
C ALA A 142 -15.08 -6.79 1.75
N ILE A 143 -13.92 -6.15 1.95
CA ILE A 143 -13.51 -4.96 1.18
C ILE A 143 -13.39 -5.30 -0.31
N GLN A 144 -12.82 -6.47 -0.63
CA GLN A 144 -12.70 -6.93 -2.00
C GLN A 144 -14.06 -7.12 -2.68
N GLU A 145 -15.02 -7.72 -1.99
CA GLU A 145 -16.38 -7.91 -2.53
C GLU A 145 -17.02 -6.56 -2.92
N GLU A 146 -16.87 -5.54 -2.08
CA GLU A 146 -17.42 -4.21 -2.32
C GLU A 146 -16.63 -3.40 -3.37
N ALA A 147 -15.31 -3.57 -3.44
CA ALA A 147 -14.45 -2.80 -4.32
C ALA A 147 -14.32 -3.39 -5.73
N ARG A 148 -14.58 -4.68 -5.94
CA ARG A 148 -14.37 -5.33 -7.25
C ARG A 148 -15.18 -4.63 -8.36
N PRO A 149 -14.60 -4.48 -9.58
CA PRO A 149 -13.32 -5.00 -10.04
C PRO A 149 -12.14 -4.03 -9.83
N ALA A 150 -12.19 -3.14 -8.84
CA ALA A 150 -11.11 -2.19 -8.57
C ALA A 150 -9.85 -2.89 -8.02
N TYR A 151 -8.72 -2.21 -8.18
CA TYR A 151 -7.41 -2.74 -7.81
C TYR A 151 -7.17 -2.63 -6.30
N LEU A 152 -6.72 -3.70 -5.66
CA LEU A 152 -6.33 -3.69 -4.25
C LEU A 152 -4.81 -3.87 -4.10
N LEU A 153 -4.18 -2.94 -3.39
CA LEU A 153 -2.78 -2.99 -3.03
C LEU A 153 -2.65 -3.19 -1.51
N ALA A 154 -2.13 -4.33 -1.08
CA ALA A 154 -1.82 -4.58 0.33
C ALA A 154 -0.47 -3.97 0.70
N ASN A 155 -0.41 -3.24 1.81
CA ASN A 155 0.86 -2.93 2.46
C ASN A 155 1.29 -4.10 3.32
N ARG A 156 2.33 -4.82 2.89
CA ARG A 156 2.83 -6.04 3.51
C ARG A 156 1.74 -7.11 3.66
N GLY A 157 1.31 -7.42 4.88
CA GLY A 157 0.38 -8.52 5.17
C GLY A 157 1.01 -9.91 5.08
N PHE A 158 2.31 -10.03 5.37
CA PHE A 158 3.06 -11.27 5.20
C PHE A 158 2.59 -12.41 6.11
N GLY A 159 2.01 -12.09 7.28
CA GLY A 159 1.34 -13.06 8.15
C GLY A 159 0.09 -13.72 7.54
N LEU A 160 -0.44 -13.18 6.43
CA LEU A 160 -1.62 -13.69 5.73
C LEU A 160 -1.26 -14.45 4.44
N LEU A 161 0.02 -14.70 4.18
CA LEU A 161 0.46 -15.45 3.02
C LEU A 161 0.29 -16.97 3.23
N PRO A 162 -0.15 -17.72 2.20
CA PRO A 162 -0.41 -17.27 0.83
C PRO A 162 -1.83 -16.74 0.56
N GLU A 163 -2.77 -16.83 1.51
CA GLU A 163 -4.20 -16.59 1.31
C GLU A 163 -4.52 -15.18 0.78
N ILE A 164 -3.85 -14.14 1.29
CA ILE A 164 -4.07 -12.75 0.85
C ILE A 164 -3.79 -12.55 -0.64
N ALA A 165 -2.91 -13.34 -1.26
CA ALA A 165 -2.59 -13.23 -2.68
C ALA A 165 -3.79 -13.56 -3.58
N GLY A 166 -4.78 -14.31 -3.09
CA GLY A 166 -6.05 -14.51 -3.80
C GLY A 166 -7.05 -13.36 -3.61
N LEU A 167 -6.74 -12.41 -2.73
CA LEU A 167 -7.62 -11.31 -2.34
C LEU A 167 -7.18 -9.95 -2.88
N VAL A 168 -5.92 -9.77 -3.22
CA VAL A 168 -5.36 -8.49 -3.68
C VAL A 168 -4.69 -8.61 -5.04
N ASP A 169 -4.55 -7.49 -5.75
CA ASP A 169 -3.88 -7.43 -7.05
C ASP A 169 -2.37 -7.15 -6.91
N GLY A 170 -1.95 -6.54 -5.81
CA GLY A 170 -0.55 -6.22 -5.55
C GLY A 170 -0.19 -6.21 -4.06
N ILE A 171 1.11 -6.34 -3.79
CA ILE A 171 1.71 -6.24 -2.47
C ILE A 171 2.84 -5.21 -2.50
N LEU A 172 2.82 -4.28 -1.54
CA LEU A 172 3.88 -3.34 -1.24
C LEU A 172 4.73 -3.86 -0.08
N PHE A 173 6.05 -3.80 -0.21
CA PHE A 173 6.98 -4.00 0.90
C PHE A 173 7.48 -2.64 1.41
N GLU A 174 7.05 -2.22 2.61
CA GLU A 174 7.37 -0.92 3.19
C GLU A 174 7.92 -0.99 4.64
N SER A 175 9.12 -0.50 4.98
CA SER A 175 10.22 -0.24 4.06
C SER A 175 10.97 -1.52 3.73
N PHE A 176 11.42 -1.63 2.48
CA PHE A 176 12.09 -2.84 1.99
C PHE A 176 13.60 -2.85 2.27
N SER A 177 14.27 -1.71 2.09
CA SER A 177 15.73 -1.58 2.07
C SER A 177 16.23 -0.43 2.95
N ALA A 178 15.59 0.73 2.87
CA ALA A 178 16.00 1.96 3.53
C ALA A 178 14.85 2.52 4.35
N ARG A 179 15.15 2.90 5.59
CA ARG A 179 14.15 3.32 6.56
C ARG A 179 14.45 4.70 7.11
N TRP A 180 13.40 5.34 7.59
CA TRP A 180 13.53 6.40 8.56
C TRP A 180 13.85 5.81 9.93
N VAL A 181 14.70 6.48 10.69
CA VAL A 181 14.97 6.20 12.10
C VAL A 181 14.83 7.45 12.93
N ASP A 182 14.83 7.27 14.25
CA ASP A 182 14.65 8.35 15.20
C ASP A 182 15.55 9.56 14.93
N ALA A 183 15.01 10.73 15.30
CA ALA A 183 15.63 12.04 15.10
C ALA A 183 15.82 12.48 13.63
N GLY A 184 14.99 12.00 12.71
CA GLY A 184 14.94 12.53 11.34
C GLY A 184 16.04 11.99 10.43
N ARG A 185 16.70 10.90 10.83
CA ARG A 185 17.76 10.27 10.05
C ARG A 185 17.19 9.17 9.17
N TYR A 186 17.91 8.85 8.11
CA TYR A 186 17.62 7.74 7.22
C TYR A 186 18.84 6.84 7.11
N GLU A 187 18.60 5.54 7.09
CA GLU A 187 19.65 4.52 7.01
C GLU A 187 19.12 3.26 6.33
N PRO A 188 20.02 2.43 5.75
CA PRO A 188 19.69 1.07 5.40
C PRO A 188 19.18 0.30 6.62
N TRP A 189 18.33 -0.71 6.40
CA TRP A 189 18.12 -1.74 7.42
C TRP A 189 19.46 -2.45 7.74
N PRO A 190 19.64 -2.95 8.98
CA PRO A 190 20.76 -3.83 9.31
C PRO A 190 20.82 -5.05 8.39
N ASP A 191 22.02 -5.59 8.17
CA ASP A 191 22.28 -6.67 7.21
C ASP A 191 21.41 -7.92 7.46
N ASP A 192 21.23 -8.33 8.72
CA ASP A 192 20.38 -9.45 9.11
C ASP A 192 18.90 -9.22 8.78
N VAL A 193 18.43 -7.98 8.88
CA VAL A 193 17.07 -7.60 8.48
C VAL A 193 16.95 -7.56 6.96
N LEU A 194 17.97 -7.09 6.24
CA LEU A 194 17.98 -7.10 4.77
C LEU A 194 17.95 -8.51 4.21
N GLU A 195 18.65 -9.46 4.85
CA GLU A 195 18.60 -10.89 4.56
C GLU A 195 17.20 -11.46 4.80
N ALA A 196 16.59 -11.21 5.97
CA ALA A 196 15.22 -11.65 6.25
C ALA A 196 14.19 -11.05 5.27
N HIS A 197 14.35 -9.78 4.88
CA HIS A 197 13.52 -9.14 3.86
C HIS A 197 13.72 -9.80 2.48
N ALA A 198 14.94 -10.24 2.14
CA ALA A 198 15.21 -10.96 0.89
C ALA A 198 14.47 -12.30 0.85
N GLU A 199 14.48 -13.06 1.96
CA GLU A 199 13.72 -14.32 2.06
C GLU A 199 12.21 -14.12 1.85
N VAL A 200 11.65 -13.05 2.42
CA VAL A 200 10.25 -12.69 2.18
C VAL A 200 10.02 -12.29 0.72
N ALA A 201 10.91 -11.48 0.14
CA ALA A 201 10.81 -11.06 -1.25
C ALA A 201 10.86 -12.24 -2.23
N GLU A 202 11.73 -13.23 -1.99
CA GLU A 202 11.78 -14.46 -2.78
C GLU A 202 10.48 -15.27 -2.72
N ARG A 203 9.84 -15.33 -1.55
CA ARG A 203 8.52 -15.96 -1.41
C ARG A 203 7.44 -15.21 -2.22
N LEU A 204 7.50 -13.88 -2.24
CA LEU A 204 6.55 -13.05 -2.99
C LEU A 204 6.66 -13.27 -4.51
N LEU A 205 7.86 -13.52 -5.04
CA LEU A 205 8.07 -13.83 -6.47
C LEU A 205 7.30 -15.07 -6.94
N GLY A 206 6.89 -15.96 -6.03
CA GLY A 206 6.10 -17.14 -6.34
C GLY A 206 4.59 -16.89 -6.45
N LEU A 207 4.13 -15.66 -6.19
CA LEU A 207 2.72 -15.28 -6.17
C LEU A 207 2.33 -14.53 -7.46
N ASP A 208 1.08 -14.68 -7.88
CA ASP A 208 0.52 -13.99 -9.06
C ASP A 208 -0.07 -12.63 -8.66
N VAL A 209 0.80 -11.73 -8.16
CA VAL A 209 0.45 -10.36 -7.75
C VAL A 209 1.52 -9.38 -8.23
N ASP A 210 1.15 -8.11 -8.42
CA ASP A 210 2.11 -7.04 -8.69
C ASP A 210 2.95 -6.78 -7.42
N LEU A 211 4.27 -6.58 -7.57
CA LEU A 211 5.16 -6.33 -6.44
C LEU A 211 5.76 -4.93 -6.47
N TYR A 212 5.65 -4.25 -5.34
CA TYR A 212 6.16 -2.90 -5.15
C TYR A 212 7.06 -2.84 -3.92
N ALA A 213 8.02 -1.92 -3.92
CA ALA A 213 8.81 -1.55 -2.76
C ALA A 213 8.64 -0.05 -2.48
N LEU A 214 8.39 0.30 -1.22
CA LEU A 214 8.47 1.66 -0.73
C LEU A 214 9.64 1.76 0.23
N ASP A 215 10.46 2.78 0.07
CA ASP A 215 11.62 3.04 0.92
C ASP A 215 11.73 4.52 1.25
N TYR A 216 12.46 4.83 2.32
CA TYR A 216 12.63 6.21 2.76
C TYR A 216 14.09 6.64 2.72
N ALA A 217 14.38 7.78 2.09
CA ALA A 217 15.74 8.29 1.94
C ALA A 217 15.80 9.82 1.82
N ASP A 218 16.88 10.39 2.34
CA ASP A 218 17.24 11.82 2.24
C ASP A 218 18.47 12.09 1.37
N SER A 219 19.11 11.05 0.84
CA SER A 219 20.27 11.15 -0.05
C SER A 219 20.12 10.31 -1.32
N ASP A 220 20.83 10.70 -2.38
CA ASP A 220 20.82 9.98 -3.66
C ASP A 220 21.46 8.60 -3.51
N GLU A 221 22.49 8.44 -2.66
CA GLU A 221 23.14 7.15 -2.43
C GLU A 221 22.19 6.13 -1.81
N LEU A 222 21.37 6.56 -0.84
CA LEU A 222 20.41 5.69 -0.17
C LEU A 222 19.21 5.38 -1.07
N ARG A 223 18.77 6.37 -1.87
CA ARG A 223 17.77 6.17 -2.92
C ARG A 223 18.23 5.15 -3.96
N ASP A 224 19.45 5.29 -4.45
CA ASP A 224 20.03 4.38 -5.42
C ASP A 224 20.20 2.96 -4.84
N PHE A 225 20.54 2.84 -3.55
CA PHE A 225 20.58 1.58 -2.83
C PHE A 225 19.21 0.88 -2.82
N ALA A 226 18.17 1.58 -2.36
CA ALA A 226 16.80 1.05 -2.33
C ALA A 226 16.31 0.61 -3.71
N GLN A 227 16.53 1.45 -4.73
CA GLN A 227 16.14 1.15 -6.10
C GLN A 227 16.91 -0.05 -6.70
N ARG A 228 18.21 -0.19 -6.40
CA ARG A 228 18.99 -1.36 -6.82
C ARG A 228 18.44 -2.64 -6.20
N ARG A 229 18.17 -2.62 -4.90
CA ARG A 229 17.67 -3.79 -4.17
C ARG A 229 16.28 -4.19 -4.66
N ALA A 230 15.35 -3.23 -4.81
CA ALA A 230 14.03 -3.52 -5.36
C ALA A 230 14.10 -4.17 -6.75
N ARG A 231 14.98 -3.68 -7.64
CA ARG A 231 15.20 -4.29 -8.97
C ARG A 231 15.72 -5.72 -8.92
N GLU A 232 16.54 -6.07 -7.93
CA GLU A 232 17.05 -7.43 -7.73
C GLU A 232 15.92 -8.45 -7.51
N PHE A 233 14.86 -8.03 -6.81
CA PHE A 233 13.67 -8.85 -6.54
C PHE A 233 12.50 -8.54 -7.49
N GLY A 234 12.75 -7.90 -8.63
CA GLY A 234 11.71 -7.61 -9.63
C GLY A 234 10.61 -6.65 -9.15
N MET A 235 10.84 -5.90 -8.07
CA MET A 235 9.86 -4.98 -7.50
C MET A 235 9.95 -3.60 -8.13
N LEU A 236 8.79 -2.98 -8.35
CA LEU A 236 8.69 -1.60 -8.79
C LEU A 236 8.82 -0.66 -7.57
N CYS A 237 9.81 0.23 -7.60
CA CYS A 237 10.23 0.99 -6.41
C CYS A 237 9.74 2.44 -6.42
N PHE A 238 9.30 2.92 -5.26
CA PHE A 238 9.12 4.34 -4.95
C PHE A 238 9.94 4.68 -3.69
N VAL A 239 10.63 5.83 -3.70
CA VAL A 239 11.44 6.29 -2.57
C VAL A 239 11.05 7.72 -2.22
N SER A 240 10.71 7.97 -0.98
CA SER A 240 10.18 9.27 -0.53
C SER A 240 10.70 9.64 0.88
N ASP A 241 10.16 10.71 1.45
CA ASP A 241 10.32 11.07 2.85
C ASP A 241 9.32 10.29 3.73
N ARG A 242 9.58 10.22 5.05
CA ARG A 242 8.73 9.44 5.98
C ARG A 242 7.24 9.81 5.93
N VAL A 243 6.93 11.09 5.72
CA VAL A 243 5.55 11.57 5.73
C VAL A 243 4.90 11.57 4.34
N LEU A 244 5.58 11.03 3.34
CA LEU A 244 5.09 10.90 1.96
C LEU A 244 4.61 12.25 1.39
N SER A 245 5.41 13.29 1.61
CA SER A 245 5.14 14.66 1.15
C SER A 245 5.86 14.99 -0.17
N THR A 246 6.67 14.07 -0.70
CA THR A 246 7.50 14.28 -1.88
C THR A 246 7.20 13.26 -2.99
N ILE A 247 7.09 13.74 -4.23
CA ILE A 247 6.83 12.97 -5.47
C ILE A 247 7.66 13.43 -6.67
#